data_AF-A0A8J3AH70-F1
#
_entry.id   AF-A0A8J3AH70-F1
#
_cell.length_a   1.000
_cell.length_b   1.000
_cell.length_c   1.000
_cell.angle_alpha   90.00
_cell.angle_beta   90.00
_cell.angle_gamma   90.00
#
_symmetry.space_group_name_H-M   'P 1'
#
loop_
_entity.id
_entity.type
_entity.pdbx_description
1 polymer ?
#
loop_
_entity_poly.entity_id
_entity_poly.type
_entity_poly.pdbx_seq_one_letter_code
_entity_poly.pdbx_strand_id
1 'polypeptide(L)'
;MEINIILLIYGNKLPPKKHIEKIMKKYQYYYQIERDNQYFNEEDFYNIMIEERYTGLEPRKGLFSSIIPVRKSYLSKFINIFNTLNCNLCLCKENHEHPMAVFHGKEFEGYCYYLYQEDKKIMFLEDYGLEANNMNLGDLYEMVLEMPDFDVNDEESLKKLDWNKFLPVNERFCVEELEWYRQTPHEMRWLIVDAKRNTNKAFHQWVKKLMQFEPLKKANGSA
;
A
#
# COMPACT_ATOMS: atom_id res chain seq x y z
N MET A 1 -16.19 7.90 -19.61
CA MET A 1 -15.40 8.19 -18.39
C MET A 1 -14.71 6.90 -18.01
N GLU A 2 -13.39 6.84 -18.15
CA GLU A 2 -12.60 5.66 -17.79
C GLU A 2 -12.78 5.36 -16.30
N ILE A 3 -13.08 4.10 -15.99
CA ILE A 3 -13.22 3.67 -14.60
C ILE A 3 -11.91 3.00 -14.22
N ASN A 4 -11.08 3.74 -13.48
CA ASN A 4 -9.90 3.21 -12.82
C ASN A 4 -10.34 2.45 -11.56
N ILE A 5 -9.95 1.18 -11.49
CA ILE A 5 -10.22 0.31 -10.34
C ILE A 5 -8.88 -0.17 -9.80
N ILE A 6 -8.74 -0.20 -8.48
CA ILE A 6 -7.57 -0.79 -7.83
C ILE A 6 -7.91 -2.24 -7.46
N LEU A 7 -7.14 -3.20 -7.96
CA LEU A 7 -7.06 -4.53 -7.38
C LEU A 7 -6.05 -4.49 -6.24
N LEU A 8 -6.56 -4.35 -5.02
CA LEU A 8 -5.76 -4.30 -3.82
C LEU A 8 -5.50 -5.71 -3.30
N ILE A 9 -4.23 -6.13 -3.27
CA ILE A 9 -3.78 -7.39 -2.69
C ILE A 9 -3.09 -7.09 -1.37
N TYR A 10 -3.53 -7.70 -0.27
CA TYR A 10 -3.07 -7.27 1.05
C TYR A 10 -2.86 -8.39 2.08
N GLY A 11 -2.16 -8.04 3.16
CA GLY A 11 -1.87 -8.93 4.28
C GLY A 11 -0.42 -9.41 4.33
N ASN A 12 -0.16 -10.40 5.18
CA ASN A 12 1.18 -10.98 5.35
C ASN A 12 1.52 -12.09 4.34
N LYS A 13 0.55 -12.52 3.54
CA LYS A 13 0.71 -13.53 2.48
C LYS A 13 0.28 -12.91 1.16
N LEU A 14 1.27 -12.61 0.34
CA LEU A 14 1.06 -12.06 -0.98
C LEU A 14 1.55 -13.03 -2.06
N PRO A 15 0.95 -13.01 -3.26
CA PRO A 15 1.36 -13.89 -4.34
C PRO A 15 2.79 -13.56 -4.82
N PRO A 16 3.53 -14.55 -5.36
CA PRO A 16 4.83 -14.30 -5.97
C PRO A 16 4.73 -13.29 -7.13
N LYS A 17 5.66 -12.33 -7.20
CA LYS A 17 5.68 -11.30 -8.26
C LYS A 17 5.59 -11.87 -9.67
N LYS A 18 6.33 -12.94 -9.94
CA LYS A 18 6.31 -13.64 -11.24
C LYS A 18 4.91 -14.12 -11.66
N HIS A 19 4.05 -14.48 -10.70
CA HIS A 19 2.66 -14.87 -11.00
C HIS A 19 1.84 -13.65 -11.42
N ILE A 20 1.96 -12.53 -10.69
CA ILE A 20 1.29 -11.28 -11.02
C ILE A 20 1.72 -10.81 -12.41
N GLU A 21 3.03 -10.73 -12.66
CA GLU A 21 3.60 -10.35 -13.96
C GLU A 21 3.08 -11.22 -15.11
N LYS A 22 2.99 -12.54 -14.91
CA LYS A 22 2.45 -13.47 -15.91
C LYS A 22 0.98 -13.17 -16.22
N ILE A 23 0.18 -12.85 -15.20
CA ILE A 23 -1.22 -12.46 -15.38
C ILE A 23 -1.32 -11.15 -16.13
N MET A 24 -0.51 -10.15 -15.76
CA MET A 24 -0.51 -8.84 -16.45
C MET A 24 -0.16 -8.98 -17.92
N LYS A 25 0.94 -9.67 -18.24
CA LYS A 25 1.37 -9.89 -19.63
C LYS A 25 0.28 -10.57 -20.45
N LYS A 26 -0.45 -11.52 -19.85
CA LYS A 26 -1.56 -12.21 -20.51
C LYS A 26 -2.72 -11.27 -20.86
N TYR A 27 -3.14 -10.43 -19.92
CA TYR A 27 -4.25 -9.50 -20.15
C TYR A 27 -3.85 -8.32 -21.05
N GLN A 28 -2.61 -7.85 -20.94
CA GLN A 28 -2.04 -6.88 -21.89
C GLN A 28 -2.05 -7.42 -23.32
N TYR A 29 -1.68 -8.69 -23.51
CA TYR A 29 -1.72 -9.36 -24.80
C TYR A 29 -3.15 -9.47 -25.35
N TYR A 30 -4.13 -9.83 -24.51
CA TYR A 30 -5.54 -9.84 -24.91
C TYR A 30 -6.04 -8.46 -25.32
N TYR A 31 -5.68 -7.43 -24.57
CA TYR A 31 -6.01 -6.05 -24.91
C TYR A 31 -5.43 -5.65 -26.27
N GLN A 32 -4.16 -5.97 -26.53
CA GLN A 32 -3.50 -5.66 -27.82
C GLN A 32 -4.21 -6.33 -29.00
N ILE A 33 -4.56 -7.62 -28.89
CA ILE A 33 -5.32 -8.32 -29.94
C ILE A 33 -6.66 -7.65 -30.22
N GLU A 34 -7.39 -7.27 -29.16
CA GLU A 34 -8.69 -6.62 -29.32
C GLU A 34 -8.56 -5.20 -29.88
N ARG A 35 -7.51 -4.48 -29.53
CA ARG A 35 -7.24 -3.11 -30.02
C ARG A 35 -6.98 -3.06 -31.53
N ASP A 36 -6.37 -4.10 -32.08
CA ASP A 36 -6.14 -4.21 -33.52
C ASP A 36 -7.42 -4.59 -34.31
N ASN A 37 -8.53 -4.82 -33.63
CA ASN A 37 -9.82 -5.13 -34.25
C ASN A 37 -10.59 -3.85 -34.61
N GLN A 38 -11.22 -3.83 -35.79
CA GLN A 38 -12.05 -2.72 -36.26
C GLN A 38 -13.27 -2.39 -35.39
N TYR A 39 -13.69 -3.30 -34.50
CA TYR A 39 -14.81 -3.10 -33.56
C TYR A 39 -14.34 -2.75 -32.14
N PHE A 40 -13.08 -2.38 -31.96
CA PHE A 40 -12.55 -1.99 -30.66
C PHE A 40 -13.31 -0.79 -30.07
N ASN A 41 -13.69 -0.91 -28.79
CA ASN A 41 -14.19 0.19 -28.00
C ASN A 41 -13.50 0.18 -26.63
N GLU A 42 -12.75 1.23 -26.31
CA GLU A 42 -12.04 1.39 -25.05
C GLU A 42 -13.00 1.43 -23.84
N GLU A 43 -14.23 1.91 -24.04
CA GLU A 43 -15.25 1.92 -22.99
C GLU A 43 -15.70 0.52 -22.55
N ASP A 44 -15.38 -0.53 -23.30
CA ASP A 44 -15.64 -1.93 -22.89
C ASP A 44 -14.64 -2.44 -21.84
N PHE A 45 -13.66 -1.63 -21.44
CA PHE A 45 -12.57 -2.01 -20.54
C PHE A 45 -12.61 -1.25 -19.22
N TYR A 46 -12.04 -1.88 -18.19
CA TYR A 46 -11.58 -1.24 -16.96
C TYR A 46 -10.07 -1.07 -17.04
N ASN A 47 -9.56 0.04 -16.51
CA ASN A 47 -8.14 0.19 -16.20
C ASN A 47 -7.92 -0.30 -14.77
N ILE A 48 -7.33 -1.49 -14.62
CA ILE A 48 -7.09 -2.09 -13.31
C ILE A 48 -5.65 -1.81 -12.87
N MET A 49 -5.49 -1.01 -11.82
CA MET A 49 -4.22 -0.83 -11.14
C MET A 49 -4.05 -1.94 -10.10
N ILE A 50 -2.98 -2.72 -10.17
CA ILE A 50 -2.66 -3.69 -9.11
C ILE A 50 -1.79 -3.02 -8.06
N GLU A 51 -2.25 -3.01 -6.82
CA GLU A 51 -1.49 -2.51 -5.67
C GLU A 51 -1.32 -3.60 -4.61
N GLU A 52 -0.20 -3.54 -3.90
CA GLU A 52 0.14 -4.44 -2.81
C GLU A 52 0.22 -3.69 -1.48
N ARG A 53 -0.50 -4.16 -0.45
CA ARG A 53 -0.33 -3.69 0.94
C ARG A 53 0.18 -4.84 1.80
N TYR A 54 1.50 -5.00 1.83
CA TYR A 54 2.14 -6.01 2.66
C TYR A 54 2.09 -5.58 4.13
N THR A 55 1.51 -6.42 4.98
CA THR A 55 1.39 -6.13 6.42
C THR A 55 2.26 -7.06 7.27
N GLY A 56 3.29 -7.68 6.68
CA GLY A 56 4.21 -8.53 7.43
C GLY A 56 5.26 -7.73 8.19
N LEU A 57 6.40 -8.34 8.46
CA LEU A 57 7.54 -7.71 9.16
C LEU A 57 8.85 -7.82 8.37
N GLU A 58 8.82 -8.50 7.22
CA GLU A 58 9.99 -8.69 6.38
C GLU A 58 9.81 -7.86 5.11
N PRO A 59 10.75 -6.96 4.78
CA PRO A 59 10.60 -6.07 3.65
C PRO A 59 10.47 -6.87 2.35
N ARG A 60 9.36 -6.67 1.64
CA ARG A 60 9.16 -7.23 0.31
C ARG A 60 9.89 -6.35 -0.71
N LYS A 61 10.93 -6.90 -1.36
CA LYS A 61 11.73 -6.13 -2.34
C LYS A 61 10.91 -5.66 -3.53
N GLY A 62 10.85 -4.35 -3.74
CA GLY A 62 10.39 -3.65 -4.95
C GLY A 62 8.91 -3.27 -4.92
N LEU A 63 8.60 -2.08 -5.43
CA LEU A 63 7.23 -1.63 -5.66
C LEU A 63 6.64 -2.30 -6.90
N PHE A 64 5.35 -2.59 -6.87
CA PHE A 64 4.59 -3.08 -8.02
C PHE A 64 3.40 -2.16 -8.20
N SER A 65 3.46 -1.27 -9.19
CA SER A 65 2.30 -0.55 -9.68
C SER A 65 2.28 -0.68 -11.20
N SER A 66 1.17 -1.16 -11.73
CA SER A 66 0.96 -1.30 -13.16
C SER A 66 -0.53 -1.30 -13.43
N ILE A 67 -0.90 -0.60 -14.50
CA ILE A 67 -2.28 -0.52 -14.97
C ILE A 67 -2.46 -1.54 -16.09
N ILE A 68 -3.50 -2.36 -15.98
CA ILE A 68 -3.83 -3.42 -16.92
C ILE A 68 -5.24 -3.20 -17.43
N PRO A 69 -5.44 -3.04 -18.74
CA PRO A 69 -6.78 -3.03 -19.32
C PRO A 69 -7.43 -4.42 -19.21
N VAL A 70 -8.63 -4.48 -18.66
CA VAL A 70 -9.40 -5.72 -18.54
C VAL A 70 -10.82 -5.47 -19.04
N ARG A 71 -11.23 -6.24 -20.06
CA ARG A 71 -12.60 -6.17 -20.60
C ARG A 71 -13.61 -6.35 -19.46
N LYS A 72 -14.63 -5.51 -19.39
CA LYS A 72 -15.65 -5.52 -18.33
C LYS A 72 -16.28 -6.91 -18.15
N SER A 73 -16.54 -7.62 -19.25
CA SER A 73 -17.08 -8.98 -19.27
C SER A 73 -16.12 -10.06 -18.72
N TYR A 74 -14.82 -9.77 -18.62
CA TYR A 74 -13.80 -10.68 -18.08
C TYR A 74 -13.35 -10.33 -16.66
N LEU A 75 -13.91 -9.28 -16.05
CA LEU A 75 -13.51 -8.85 -14.70
C LEU A 75 -13.62 -9.99 -13.68
N SER A 76 -14.76 -10.69 -13.62
CA SER A 76 -14.95 -11.79 -12.67
C SER A 76 -13.91 -12.91 -12.83
N LYS A 77 -13.59 -13.26 -14.08
CA LYS A 77 -12.55 -14.25 -14.41
C LYS A 77 -11.16 -13.77 -14.02
N PHE A 78 -10.85 -12.48 -14.25
CA PHE A 78 -9.59 -11.87 -13.85
C PHE A 78 -9.40 -11.93 -12.33
N ILE A 79 -10.41 -11.52 -11.55
CA ILE A 79 -10.37 -11.57 -10.08
C ILE A 79 -10.25 -13.00 -9.57
N ASN A 80 -10.94 -13.94 -10.19
CA ASN A 80 -10.88 -15.34 -9.78
C ASN A 80 -9.46 -15.93 -9.91
N ILE A 81 -8.65 -15.47 -10.87
CA ILE A 81 -7.24 -15.89 -10.99
C ILE A 81 -6.47 -15.52 -9.72
N PHE A 82 -6.63 -14.29 -9.21
CA PHE A 82 -5.97 -13.86 -7.98
C PHE A 82 -6.50 -14.59 -6.75
N ASN A 83 -7.81 -14.86 -6.67
CA ASN A 83 -8.38 -15.67 -5.58
C ASN A 83 -7.72 -17.07 -5.49
N THR A 84 -7.33 -17.68 -6.62
CA THR A 84 -6.62 -18.97 -6.60
C THR A 84 -5.18 -18.90 -6.05
N LEU A 85 -4.63 -17.69 -5.85
CA LEU A 85 -3.28 -17.50 -5.33
C LEU A 85 -3.23 -17.46 -3.78
N ASN A 86 -4.35 -17.73 -3.11
CA ASN A 86 -4.45 -17.80 -1.64
C ASN A 86 -3.95 -16.53 -0.92
N CYS A 87 -4.35 -15.36 -1.42
CA CYS A 87 -4.09 -14.05 -0.84
C CYS A 87 -5.40 -13.34 -0.46
N ASN A 88 -5.32 -12.32 0.38
CA ASN A 88 -6.46 -11.41 0.55
C ASN A 88 -6.47 -10.42 -0.60
N LEU A 89 -7.67 -10.16 -1.13
CA LEU A 89 -7.86 -9.15 -2.16
C LEU A 89 -9.20 -8.45 -2.00
N CYS A 90 -9.28 -7.24 -2.54
CA CYS A 90 -10.53 -6.53 -2.75
C CYS A 90 -10.39 -5.59 -3.95
N LEU A 91 -11.52 -5.21 -4.53
CA LEU A 91 -11.56 -4.14 -5.51
C LEU A 91 -11.81 -2.82 -4.79
N CYS A 92 -11.04 -1.80 -5.13
CA CYS A 92 -11.16 -0.47 -4.58
C CYS A 92 -11.35 0.57 -5.68
N LYS A 93 -11.93 1.70 -5.31
CA LYS A 93 -11.93 2.91 -6.11
C LYS A 93 -10.55 3.56 -6.03
N GLU A 94 -10.22 4.37 -7.02
CA GLU A 94 -8.96 5.14 -7.06
C GLU A 94 -8.88 6.20 -5.95
N ASN A 95 -10.03 6.76 -5.55
CA ASN A 95 -10.08 7.73 -4.47
C ASN A 95 -9.73 7.09 -3.13
N HIS A 96 -8.86 7.74 -2.37
CA HIS A 96 -8.38 7.29 -1.08
C HIS A 96 -8.33 8.45 -0.08
N GLU A 97 -8.16 8.12 1.20
CA GLU A 97 -7.95 9.07 2.29
C GLU A 97 -6.71 8.71 3.10
N HIS A 98 -6.08 9.71 3.68
CA HIS A 98 -4.94 9.56 4.59
C HIS A 98 -5.32 10.01 6.00
N PRO A 99 -5.98 9.16 6.81
CA PRO A 99 -6.33 9.52 8.18
C PRO A 99 -5.08 9.61 9.08
N MET A 100 -5.13 10.54 10.02
CA MET A 100 -4.03 10.80 10.96
C MET A 100 -4.44 10.53 12.41
N ALA A 101 -3.51 10.05 13.23
CA ALA A 101 -3.70 9.90 14.66
C ALA A 101 -2.42 10.22 15.44
N VAL A 102 -2.55 10.91 16.58
CA VAL A 102 -1.42 11.24 17.45
C VAL A 102 -1.55 10.50 18.79
N PHE A 103 -0.53 9.72 19.16
CA PHE A 103 -0.42 9.05 20.46
C PHE A 103 0.98 9.23 21.04
N HIS A 104 1.06 9.64 22.31
CA HIS A 104 2.34 9.83 23.03
C HIS A 104 3.35 10.71 22.27
N GLY A 105 2.88 11.74 21.58
CA GLY A 105 3.73 12.64 20.79
C GLY A 105 4.24 12.05 19.47
N LYS A 106 3.77 10.85 19.08
CA LYS A 106 4.02 10.26 17.76
C LYS A 106 2.78 10.38 16.89
N GLU A 107 2.98 10.79 15.66
CA GLU A 107 1.94 10.86 14.64
C GLU A 107 1.98 9.60 13.78
N PHE A 108 0.81 9.09 13.44
CA PHE A 108 0.59 7.89 12.65
C PHE A 108 -0.26 8.25 11.46
N GLU A 109 0.13 7.80 10.28
CA GLU A 109 -0.64 7.92 9.05
C GLU A 109 -1.27 6.57 8.70
N GLY A 110 -2.50 6.60 8.21
CA GLY A 110 -3.14 5.46 7.61
C GLY A 110 -3.39 5.69 6.14
N TYR A 111 -3.45 4.61 5.36
CA TYR A 111 -3.91 4.65 3.98
C TYR A 111 -5.28 4.00 3.88
N CYS A 112 -6.28 4.71 3.37
CA CYS A 112 -7.66 4.26 3.33
C CYS A 112 -8.21 4.18 1.91
N TYR A 113 -8.67 2.99 1.51
CA TYR A 113 -9.30 2.75 0.22
C TYR A 113 -10.81 2.55 0.37
N TYR A 114 -11.58 3.12 -0.55
CA TYR A 114 -12.99 2.83 -0.70
C TYR A 114 -13.20 1.55 -1.49
N LEU A 115 -13.95 0.60 -0.95
CA LEU A 115 -14.24 -0.65 -1.66
C LEU A 115 -15.18 -0.37 -2.85
N TYR A 116 -14.86 -0.98 -4.00
CA TYR A 116 -15.63 -0.82 -5.23
C TYR A 116 -16.95 -1.55 -5.11
N GLN A 117 -18.06 -0.85 -5.36
CA GLN A 117 -19.44 -1.37 -5.25
C GLN A 117 -19.83 -1.90 -3.85
N GLU A 118 -19.07 -1.55 -2.82
CA GLU A 118 -19.40 -1.84 -1.42
C GLU A 118 -19.51 -0.53 -0.63
N ASP A 119 -20.45 -0.45 0.31
CA ASP A 119 -20.57 0.67 1.26
C ASP A 119 -19.55 0.55 2.40
N LYS A 120 -18.29 0.25 2.05
CA LYS A 120 -17.19 -0.03 2.97
C LYS A 120 -15.90 0.64 2.52
N LYS A 121 -14.97 0.75 3.46
CA LYS A 121 -13.59 1.14 3.22
C LYS A 121 -12.64 0.32 4.08
N ILE A 122 -11.43 0.13 3.58
CA ILE A 122 -10.34 -0.59 4.24
C ILE A 122 -9.21 0.38 4.58
N MET A 123 -8.61 0.22 5.75
CA MET A 123 -7.52 1.06 6.27
C MET A 123 -6.31 0.22 6.63
N PHE A 124 -5.14 0.76 6.34
CA PHE A 124 -3.83 0.24 6.72
C PHE A 124 -3.11 1.29 7.57
N LEU A 125 -2.16 0.83 8.38
CA LEU A 125 -1.24 1.70 9.08
C LEU A 125 0.04 1.76 8.25
N GLU A 126 0.48 2.96 7.89
CA GLU A 126 1.65 3.17 7.04
C GLU A 126 2.84 3.67 7.85
N ASP A 127 4.04 3.47 7.28
CA ASP A 127 5.28 4.04 7.81
C ASP A 127 5.15 5.55 7.86
N TYR A 128 5.40 6.12 9.04
CA TYR A 128 5.36 7.55 9.22
C TYR A 128 6.79 8.09 9.06
N GLY A 129 7.02 8.80 7.98
CA GLY A 129 8.00 9.87 7.93
C GLY A 129 7.21 11.16 7.88
N LEU A 130 7.42 12.08 8.84
CA LEU A 130 7.03 13.47 8.65
C LEU A 130 7.43 13.87 7.23
N GLU A 131 6.47 14.27 6.38
CA GLU A 131 6.79 15.10 5.22
C GLU A 131 7.65 16.24 5.79
N ALA A 132 8.95 16.20 5.49
CA ALA A 132 9.96 16.96 6.19
C ALA A 132 9.52 18.42 6.30
N ASN A 133 9.23 18.97 7.48
CA ASN A 133 9.22 20.42 7.68
C ASN A 133 8.60 21.28 6.55
N ASN A 134 7.36 21.00 6.08
CA ASN A 134 6.73 21.70 4.94
C ASN A 134 7.41 21.52 3.57
N MET A 135 8.19 20.46 3.39
CA MET A 135 8.85 20.07 2.15
C MET A 135 8.11 18.86 1.60
N ASN A 136 7.41 19.04 0.48
CA ASN A 136 6.76 17.92 -0.16
C ASN A 136 7.83 16.96 -0.72
N LEU A 137 7.46 15.71 -0.97
CA LEU A 137 8.40 14.70 -1.47
C LEU A 137 9.11 15.14 -2.78
N GLY A 138 8.43 15.90 -3.63
CA GLY A 138 8.99 16.50 -4.84
C GLY A 138 10.10 17.51 -4.55
N ASP A 139 9.92 18.40 -3.58
CA ASP A 139 10.95 19.38 -3.17
C ASP A 139 12.20 18.67 -2.61
N LEU A 140 12.00 17.57 -1.87
CA LEU A 140 13.09 16.72 -1.40
C LEU A 140 13.81 16.02 -2.56
N TYR A 141 13.08 15.53 -3.56
CA TYR A 141 13.65 14.94 -4.78
C TYR A 141 14.49 15.97 -5.54
N GLU A 142 13.99 17.19 -5.75
CA GLU A 142 14.72 18.27 -6.42
C GLU A 142 15.99 18.65 -5.65
N MET A 143 15.91 18.79 -4.32
CA MET A 143 17.09 19.08 -3.49
C MET A 143 18.16 18.00 -3.57
N VAL A 144 17.76 16.72 -3.62
CA VAL A 144 18.68 15.59 -3.77
C VAL A 144 19.30 15.58 -5.17
N LEU A 145 18.54 15.89 -6.22
CA LEU A 145 19.02 15.99 -7.60
C LEU A 145 19.99 17.16 -7.83
N GLU A 146 19.86 18.25 -7.06
CA GLU A 146 20.77 19.40 -7.11
C GLU A 146 22.09 19.20 -6.36
N MET A 147 22.27 18.07 -5.65
CA MET A 147 23.52 17.80 -4.94
C MET A 147 24.65 17.47 -5.94
N PRO A 148 25.81 18.15 -5.85
CA PRO A 148 26.87 18.03 -6.86
C PRO A 148 27.49 16.63 -6.98
N ASP A 149 27.32 15.79 -5.96
CA ASP A 149 27.85 14.41 -5.90
C ASP A 149 26.75 13.34 -5.96
N PHE A 150 25.50 13.71 -6.29
CA PHE A 150 24.39 12.76 -6.36
C PHE A 150 24.10 12.35 -7.81
N ASP A 151 24.28 11.06 -8.11
CA ASP A 151 23.83 10.47 -9.38
C ASP A 151 22.55 9.67 -9.15
N VAL A 152 21.45 10.12 -9.75
CA VAL A 152 20.13 9.48 -9.68
C VAL A 152 20.11 8.05 -10.25
N ASN A 153 21.08 7.71 -11.10
CA ASN A 153 21.21 6.38 -11.69
C ASN A 153 22.08 5.43 -10.84
N ASP A 154 22.70 5.93 -9.76
CA ASP A 154 23.52 5.15 -8.84
C ASP A 154 22.78 4.88 -7.52
N GLU A 155 22.31 3.65 -7.36
CA GLU A 155 21.63 3.19 -6.13
C GLU A 155 22.54 3.31 -4.88
N GLU A 156 23.87 3.37 -5.07
CA GLU A 156 24.83 3.55 -3.99
C GLU A 156 24.89 5.01 -3.49
N SER A 157 24.63 5.98 -4.37
CA SER A 157 24.51 7.40 -4.02
C SER A 157 23.31 7.67 -3.10
N LEU A 158 22.18 6.96 -3.32
CA LEU A 158 21.03 6.98 -2.40
C LEU A 158 21.34 6.44 -1.01
N LYS A 159 22.26 5.48 -0.91
CA LYS A 159 22.69 4.87 0.37
C LYS A 159 23.70 5.72 1.12
N LYS A 160 24.43 6.60 0.43
CA LYS A 160 25.43 7.53 0.99
C LYS A 160 24.80 8.83 1.50
N LEU A 161 23.56 9.13 1.12
CA LEU A 161 22.81 10.27 1.63
C LEU A 161 22.64 10.15 3.15
N ASP A 162 23.07 11.20 3.86
CA ASP A 162 22.72 11.38 5.27
C ASP A 162 21.27 11.85 5.38
N TRP A 163 20.36 10.89 5.30
CA TRP A 163 18.92 11.10 5.40
C TRP A 163 18.48 11.84 6.67
N ASN A 164 19.33 11.83 7.70
CA ASN A 164 19.09 12.50 8.98
C ASN A 164 19.22 14.02 8.89
N LYS A 165 19.98 14.51 7.89
CA LYS A 165 20.13 15.93 7.58
C LYS A 165 18.88 16.51 6.92
N PHE A 166 18.18 15.69 6.13
CA PHE A 166 16.99 16.11 5.37
C PHE A 166 15.69 15.88 6.14
N LEU A 167 15.62 14.81 6.92
CA LEU A 167 14.51 14.55 7.82
C LEU A 167 15.05 14.07 9.18
N PRO A 168 14.83 14.79 10.28
CA PRO A 168 15.35 14.43 11.60
C PRO A 168 14.95 12.99 12.00
N VAL A 169 15.92 12.19 12.44
CA VAL A 169 15.75 10.77 12.85
C VAL A 169 14.65 10.56 13.88
N ASN A 170 14.46 11.54 14.75
CA ASN A 170 13.57 11.44 15.90
C ASN A 170 12.07 11.41 15.51
N GLU A 171 11.78 11.62 14.23
CA GLU A 171 10.44 11.80 13.68
C GLU A 171 10.01 10.68 12.72
N ARG A 172 10.90 9.72 12.40
CA ARG A 172 10.58 8.58 11.55
C ARG A 172 10.41 7.30 12.36
N PHE A 173 9.46 6.48 11.96
CA PHE A 173 9.43 5.08 12.36
C PHE A 173 8.78 4.23 11.27
N CYS A 174 9.36 3.06 11.02
CA CYS A 174 8.64 2.05 10.27
C CYS A 174 7.65 1.36 11.21
N VAL A 175 6.44 1.08 10.72
CA VAL A 175 5.40 0.38 11.49
C VAL A 175 5.90 -0.99 11.95
N GLU A 176 6.74 -1.65 11.14
CA GLU A 176 7.37 -2.95 11.44
C GLU A 176 8.38 -2.90 12.61
N GLU A 177 8.85 -1.71 12.99
CA GLU A 177 9.75 -1.48 14.15
C GLU A 177 8.97 -1.27 15.46
N LEU A 178 7.66 -1.02 15.38
CA LEU A 178 6.83 -0.80 16.55
C LEU A 178 6.56 -2.13 17.25
N GLU A 179 7.03 -2.26 18.49
CA GLU A 179 6.95 -3.51 19.26
C GLU A 179 5.51 -4.04 19.39
N TRP A 180 4.54 -3.16 19.63
CA TRP A 180 3.12 -3.54 19.69
C TRP A 180 2.56 -3.98 18.33
N TYR A 181 3.07 -3.43 17.22
CA TYR A 181 2.64 -3.84 15.87
C TYR A 181 3.22 -5.21 15.50
N ARG A 182 4.47 -5.47 15.87
CA ARG A 182 5.11 -6.79 15.71
C ARG A 182 4.31 -7.90 16.38
N GLN A 183 3.66 -7.59 17.51
CA GLN A 183 2.82 -8.50 18.28
C GLN A 183 1.35 -8.50 17.87
N THR A 184 0.93 -7.50 17.08
CA THR A 184 -0.43 -7.42 16.57
C THR A 184 -0.69 -8.62 15.63
N PRO A 185 -1.75 -9.43 15.89
CA PRO A 185 -2.16 -10.51 14.99
C PRO A 185 -2.38 -10.01 13.57
N HIS A 186 -2.01 -10.81 12.57
CA HIS A 186 -2.01 -10.36 11.18
C HIS A 186 -3.37 -9.84 10.72
N GLU A 187 -4.45 -10.52 11.08
CA GLU A 187 -5.84 -10.17 10.79
C GLU A 187 -6.30 -8.84 11.41
N MET A 188 -5.53 -8.28 12.34
CA MET A 188 -5.80 -6.98 12.97
C MET A 188 -5.00 -5.83 12.36
N ARG A 189 -4.07 -6.11 11.43
CA ARG A 189 -3.18 -5.11 10.80
C ARG A 189 -3.85 -4.33 9.66
N TRP A 190 -5.13 -4.59 9.42
CA TRP A 190 -6.00 -3.75 8.61
C TRP A 190 -7.36 -3.62 9.30
N LEU A 191 -8.13 -2.60 8.91
CA LEU A 191 -9.47 -2.37 9.42
C LEU A 191 -10.45 -2.10 8.28
N ILE A 192 -11.54 -2.86 8.23
CA ILE A 192 -12.67 -2.61 7.33
C ILE A 192 -13.82 -1.97 8.13
N VAL A 193 -14.34 -0.86 7.66
CA VAL A 193 -15.50 -0.15 8.26
C VAL A 193 -16.48 0.30 7.18
N ASP A 194 -17.67 0.73 7.61
CA ASP A 194 -18.65 1.41 6.76
C ASP A 194 -18.04 2.67 6.11
N ALA A 195 -18.31 2.89 4.82
CA ALA A 195 -17.76 4.01 4.06
C ALA A 195 -18.15 5.38 4.65
N LYS A 196 -19.34 5.51 5.26
CA LYS A 196 -19.86 6.74 5.87
C LYS A 196 -19.27 7.02 7.25
N ARG A 197 -18.57 6.04 7.86
CA ARG A 197 -17.92 6.26 9.15
C ARG A 197 -16.81 7.30 8.99
N ASN A 198 -16.72 8.27 9.91
CA ASN A 198 -15.64 9.24 9.91
C ASN A 198 -14.26 8.53 9.97
N THR A 199 -13.44 8.75 8.95
CA THR A 199 -12.18 8.00 8.73
C THR A 199 -11.18 8.26 9.85
N ASN A 200 -10.91 9.53 10.17
CA ASN A 200 -9.99 9.91 11.25
C ASN A 200 -10.42 9.33 12.61
N LYS A 201 -11.71 9.39 12.94
CA LYS A 201 -12.22 8.80 14.19
C LYS A 201 -12.07 7.28 14.21
N ALA A 202 -12.37 6.60 13.10
CA ALA A 202 -12.21 5.15 12.99
C ALA A 202 -10.75 4.72 13.12
N PHE A 203 -9.86 5.42 12.41
CA PHE A 203 -8.42 5.21 12.42
C PHE A 203 -7.83 5.43 13.80
N HIS A 204 -8.12 6.57 14.46
CA HIS A 204 -7.66 6.85 15.82
C HIS A 204 -8.09 5.75 16.82
N GLN A 205 -9.36 5.30 16.76
CA GLN A 205 -9.85 4.23 17.63
C GLN A 205 -9.15 2.89 17.35
N TRP A 206 -8.85 2.61 16.09
CA TRP A 206 -8.16 1.40 15.68
C TRP A 206 -6.70 1.38 16.15
N VAL A 207 -5.94 2.43 15.87
CA VAL A 207 -4.55 2.56 16.32
C VAL A 207 -4.47 2.46 17.85
N LYS A 208 -5.36 3.14 18.58
CA LYS A 208 -5.45 3.01 20.04
C LYS A 208 -5.63 1.56 20.50
N LYS A 209 -6.41 0.76 19.76
CA LYS A 209 -6.63 -0.66 20.06
C LYS A 209 -5.38 -1.49 19.76
N LEU A 210 -4.68 -1.21 18.66
CA LEU A 210 -3.42 -1.91 18.31
C LEU A 210 -2.32 -1.65 19.35
N MET A 211 -2.27 -0.46 19.93
CA MET A 211 -1.30 -0.13 20.97
C MET A 211 -1.52 -0.86 22.31
N GLN A 212 -2.63 -1.59 22.46
CA GLN A 212 -2.91 -2.41 23.66
C GLN A 212 -2.22 -3.78 23.62
N PHE A 213 -1.61 -4.16 22.49
CA PHE A 213 -0.79 -5.35 22.42
C PHE A 213 0.54 -5.09 23.15
N GLU A 214 0.62 -5.54 24.40
CA GLU A 214 1.82 -5.42 25.23
C GLU A 214 2.82 -6.55 24.97
N PRO A 215 4.13 -6.25 25.05
CA PRO A 215 5.14 -7.29 25.02
C PRO A 215 4.89 -8.34 26.07
N LEU A 216 4.85 -9.60 25.61
CA LEU A 216 5.05 -10.75 26.48
C LEU A 216 6.35 -10.49 27.24
N LYS A 217 6.23 -10.07 28.50
CA LYS A 217 7.38 -9.98 29.40
C LYS A 217 8.07 -11.32 29.29
N LYS A 218 9.31 -11.34 28.80
CA LYS A 218 10.16 -12.53 28.90
C LYS A 218 10.08 -12.94 30.36
N ALA A 219 9.44 -14.07 30.63
CA ALA A 219 9.53 -14.69 31.92
C ALA A 219 11.02 -14.94 32.11
N ASN A 220 11.67 -14.08 32.90
CA ASN A 220 13.01 -14.34 33.38
C ASN A 220 12.88 -15.59 34.26
N GLY A 221 13.02 -16.75 33.63
CA GLY A 221 13.33 -18.00 34.30
C GLY A 221 14.76 -17.89 34.82
N SER A 222 14.93 -17.19 35.94
CA SER A 222 16.05 -17.44 36.84
C SER A 222 15.73 -18.73 37.59
N ALA A 223 16.41 -19.81 37.22
CA ALA A 223 16.64 -20.99 38.05
C ALA A 223 18.14 -21.20 38.16
#